data_AF-A0A6N7GY32-F1
#
_entry.id   AF-A0A6N7GY32-F1
#
_cell.length_a   1.000
_cell.length_b   1.000
_cell.length_c   1.000
_cell.angle_alpha   90.00
_cell.angle_beta   90.00
_cell.angle_gamma   90.00
#
_symmetry.space_group_name_H-M   'P 1'
#
loop_
_entity.id
_entity.type
_entity.pdbx_description
1 polymer ?
#
loop_
_entity_poly.entity_id
_entity_poly.type
_entity_poly.pdbx_seq_one_letter_code
_entity_poly.pdbx_strand_id
1 'polypeptide(L)' 'MKRSISAKQKKRRPGRPKTGIRPMIGLRLSEAEVERVDQWAEHNGHRDRSTAIRAMIETALSDWRPKKS' A
#
# COMPACT_ATOMS: atom_id res chain seq x y z
N MET A 1 32.41 -11.33 -3.92
CA MET A 1 31.27 -10.41 -4.08
C MET A 1 30.03 -11.23 -4.47
N LYS A 2 29.01 -11.28 -3.60
CA LYS A 2 27.79 -12.06 -3.85
C LYS A 2 27.02 -11.45 -5.03
N ARG A 3 26.78 -12.23 -6.08
CA ARG A 3 25.96 -11.85 -7.23
C ARG A 3 24.51 -11.73 -6.74
N SER A 4 24.00 -10.52 -6.65
CA SER A 4 22.58 -10.29 -6.43
C SER A 4 21.82 -10.88 -7.62
N ILE A 5 20.76 -11.63 -7.32
CA ILE A 5 19.93 -12.30 -8.31
C ILE A 5 19.42 -11.25 -9.29
N SER A 6 19.89 -11.34 -10.54
CA SER A 6 19.29 -10.64 -11.67
C SER A 6 17.87 -11.18 -11.83
N ALA A 7 16.92 -10.54 -11.17
CA ALA A 7 15.53 -10.64 -11.58
C ALA A 7 15.51 -10.14 -13.02
N LYS A 8 15.46 -11.07 -13.99
CA LYS A 8 15.28 -10.77 -15.42
C LYS A 8 14.14 -9.76 -15.52
N GLN A 9 14.47 -8.47 -15.66
CA GLN A 9 13.47 -7.44 -15.82
C GLN A 9 12.80 -7.72 -17.15
N LYS A 10 11.58 -8.27 -17.10
CA LYS A 10 10.75 -8.49 -18.28
C LYS A 10 10.67 -7.14 -18.99
N LYS A 11 11.18 -7.05 -20.23
CA LYS A 11 11.18 -5.82 -21.04
C LYS A 11 9.85 -5.10 -20.86
N ARG A 12 9.88 -3.85 -20.40
CA ARG A 12 8.69 -3.01 -20.23
C ARG A 12 8.02 -2.90 -21.60
N ARG A 13 6.91 -3.63 -21.80
CA ARG A 13 6.15 -3.57 -23.05
C ARG A 13 5.63 -2.13 -23.23
N PRO A 14 5.76 -1.53 -24.43
CA PRO A 14 5.08 -0.27 -24.74
C PRO A 14 3.59 -0.40 -24.40
N GLY A 15 3.03 0.59 -23.70
CA GLY A 15 1.62 0.60 -23.29
C GLY A 15 1.34 0.13 -21.85
N ARG A 16 2.34 -0.30 -21.06
CA ARG A 16 2.11 -0.52 -19.62
C ARG A 16 1.93 0.84 -18.93
N PRO A 17 0.79 1.08 -18.23
CA PRO A 17 0.60 2.30 -17.45
C PRO A 17 1.77 2.52 -16.48
N LYS A 18 2.10 3.78 -16.16
CA LYS A 18 3.07 4.11 -15.11
C LYS A 18 2.54 3.59 -13.76
N THR A 19 2.87 2.34 -13.44
CA THR A 19 2.68 1.76 -12.11
C THR A 19 3.81 2.27 -11.20
N GLY A 20 3.50 2.66 -9.97
CA GLY A 20 4.50 3.11 -8.98
C GLY A 20 4.66 4.62 -8.83
N ILE A 21 3.57 5.39 -9.00
CA ILE A 21 3.57 6.85 -8.77
C ILE A 21 3.86 7.17 -7.29
N ARG A 22 3.35 6.35 -6.37
CA ARG A 22 3.57 6.50 -4.92
C ARG A 22 4.65 5.50 -4.46
N PRO A 23 5.57 5.90 -3.58
CA PRO A 23 6.53 4.97 -2.98
C PRO A 23 5.80 3.91 -2.17
N MET A 24 6.32 2.69 -2.18
CA MET A 24 5.81 1.61 -1.34
C MET A 24 6.42 1.74 0.06
N ILE A 25 5.55 1.78 1.07
CA ILE A 25 5.93 1.80 2.48
C ILE A 25 5.55 0.43 3.05
N GLY A 26 6.54 -0.32 3.51
CA GLY A 26 6.30 -1.60 4.18
C GLY A 26 5.84 -1.38 5.62
N LEU A 27 4.80 -2.11 6.04
CA LEU A 27 4.29 -2.14 7.41
C LEU A 27 4.29 -3.58 7.91
N ARG A 28 4.62 -3.78 9.18
CA ARG A 28 4.48 -5.07 9.85
C ARG A 28 3.18 -5.05 10.64
N LEU A 29 2.30 -6.00 10.36
CA LEU A 29 1.04 -6.22 11.05
C LEU A 29 1.01 -7.66 11.55
N SER A 30 0.42 -7.84 12.73
CA SER A 30 0.00 -9.14 13.23
C SER A 30 -1.13 -9.71 12.37
N GLU A 31 -1.36 -11.02 12.47
CA GLU A 31 -2.44 -11.69 11.73
C GLU A 31 -3.83 -11.13 12.08
N ALA A 32 -4.06 -10.84 13.37
CA ALA A 32 -5.30 -10.22 13.84
C ALA A 32 -5.52 -8.80 13.29
N GLU A 33 -4.45 -8.02 13.10
CA GLU A 33 -4.55 -6.70 12.46
C GLU A 33 -4.84 -6.81 10.97
N VAL A 34 -4.24 -7.78 10.28
CA VAL A 34 -4.52 -8.06 8.87
C VAL A 34 -5.98 -8.44 8.69
N GLU A 35 -6.51 -9.32 9.53
CA GLU A 35 -7.91 -9.74 9.49
C GLU A 35 -8.87 -8.56 9.70
N ARG A 36 -8.58 -7.67 10.65
CA ARG A 36 -9.38 -6.45 10.86
C ARG A 36 -9.36 -5.52 9.65
N VAL A 37 -8.21 -5.38 8.98
CA VAL A 37 -8.11 -4.59 7.74
C VAL A 37 -8.95 -5.24 6.64
N ASP A 38 -8.93 -6.57 6.52
CA ASP A 38 -9.72 -7.29 5.52
C ASP A 38 -11.23 -7.13 5.74
N GLN A 39 -11.70 -7.29 6.99
CA GLN A 39 -13.10 -7.06 7.35
C GLN A 39 -13.53 -5.61 7.08
N TRP A 40 -12.69 -4.65 7.46
CA TRP A 40 -12.96 -3.24 7.17
C TRP A 40 -13.00 -2.96 5.67
N ALA A 41 -12.09 -3.57 4.89
CA ALA A 41 -12.05 -3.44 3.44
C ALA A 41 -13.33 -3.96 2.78
N GLU A 42 -13.80 -5.15 3.18
CA GLU A 42 -15.04 -5.75 2.68
C GLU A 42 -16.25 -4.86 2.99
N HIS A 43 -16.38 -4.41 4.23
CA HIS A 43 -17.46 -3.54 4.67
C HIS A 43 -17.53 -2.22 3.88
N ASN A 44 -16.38 -1.67 3.47
CA ASN A 44 -16.28 -0.39 2.77
C ASN A 44 -16.10 -0.54 1.24
N GLY A 45 -16.23 -1.77 0.70
CA GLY A 45 -16.19 -2.02 -0.74
C GLY A 45 -14.80 -1.87 -1.38
N HIS A 46 -13.72 -2.00 -0.60
CA HIS A 46 -12.36 -1.95 -1.10
C HIS A 46 -11.88 -3.30 -1.63
N ARG A 47 -11.35 -3.31 -2.85
CA ARG A 47 -10.91 -4.53 -3.55
C ARG A 47 -9.59 -5.11 -3.01
N ASP A 48 -8.75 -4.30 -2.38
CA ASP A 48 -7.43 -4.72 -1.93
C ASP A 48 -6.99 -3.97 -0.66
N ARG A 49 -6.16 -4.64 0.16
CA ARG A 49 -5.62 -4.11 1.42
C ARG A 49 -4.89 -2.78 1.26
N SER A 50 -4.18 -2.56 0.16
CA SER A 50 -3.40 -1.32 -0.02
C SER A 50 -4.32 -0.13 -0.23
N THR A 51 -5.42 -0.32 -0.97
CA THR A 51 -6.45 0.70 -1.15
C THR A 51 -7.22 0.94 0.15
N ALA A 52 -7.55 -0.12 0.90
CA ALA A 52 -8.23 -0.02 2.19
C ALA A 52 -7.39 0.76 3.23
N ILE A 53 -6.13 0.36 3.43
CA ILE A 53 -5.21 1.03 4.36
C ILE A 53 -5.02 2.50 3.97
N ARG A 54 -4.94 2.81 2.68
CA ARG A 54 -4.86 4.21 2.23
C ARG A 54 -6.10 5.01 2.63
N ALA A 55 -7.30 4.47 2.40
CA ALA A 55 -8.55 5.13 2.77
C ALA A 55 -8.67 5.32 4.29
N MET A 56 -8.23 4.34 5.08
CA MET A 56 -8.16 4.46 6.55
C MET A 56 -7.24 5.60 6.97
N ILE A 57 -6.04 5.69 6.37
CA ILE A 57 -5.08 6.77 6.66
C ILE A 57 -5.64 8.13 6.23
N GLU A 58 -6.22 8.23 5.03
CA GLU A 58 -6.80 9.47 4.53
C GLU A 58 -7.94 9.96 5.44
N THR A 59 -8.81 9.05 5.88
CA THR A 59 -9.86 9.35 6.87
C THR A 59 -9.27 9.84 8.18
N ALA A 60 -8.31 9.10 8.74
CA ALA A 60 -7.69 9.45 10.03
C ALA A 60 -6.93 10.79 9.99
N LEU A 61 -6.33 11.13 8.85
CA LEU A 61 -5.55 12.36 8.68
C LEU A 61 -6.39 13.56 8.23
N SER A 62 -7.60 13.34 7.69
CA SER A 62 -8.46 14.43 7.21
C SER A 62 -8.80 15.46 8.31
N ASP A 63 -9.05 14.97 9.52
CA ASP A 63 -9.34 15.80 10.71
C ASP A 63 -8.09 16.13 11.54
N TRP A 64 -6.94 15.52 11.22
CA TRP A 64 -5.71 15.72 11.96
C TRP A 64 -4.89 16.85 11.34
N ARG A 65 -4.76 17.97 12.07
CA ARG A 65 -3.77 19.02 11.75
C ARG A 65 -2.58 18.92 12.70
N PRO A 66 -1.34 18.91 12.19
CA PRO A 66 -0.17 19.00 13.06
C PRO A 66 -0.19 20.35 13.80
N LYS A 67 -0.06 20.33 15.13
CA LYS A 67 0.32 21.53 15.86
C LYS A 67 1.70 21.92 15.35
N LYS A 68 1.82 23.11 14.76
CA LYS A 68 3.12 23.70 14.43
C LYS A 68 3.92 23.78 15.73
N SER A 69 5.04 23.08 15.78
CA SER A 69 6.10 23.30 16.77
C SER A 69 6.95 24.49 16.37
#